data_AF-A0A2I2GPK7-F1
#
_entry.id   AF-A0A2I2GPK7-F1
#
_cell.length_a   1.000
_cell.length_b   1.000
_cell.length_c   1.000
_cell.angle_alpha   90.00
_cell.angle_beta   90.00
_cell.angle_gamma   90.00
#
_symmetry.space_group_name_H-M   'P 1'
#
loop_
_entity.id
_entity.type
_entity.pdbx_description
1 polymer ?
#
loop_
_entity_poly.entity_id
_entity_poly.type
_entity_poly.pdbx_seq_one_letter_code
_entity_poly.pdbx_strand_id
1 'polypeptide(L)'
;MSLPRAPNPFRHPNKSRHYSRLACQISGSTIPRRPNRITTSTASPRPAGPEPRTRTPAPSTKRSFHTTHPLSAARAPKIRIAENTRSRARPAFSNDGLYQGGVVNDIPNRLKTLEELGPKLWRTSIIEGFVDEDVDRKTFMYVARGVLKSAASRAPSGAAVREISENPDLVFKIGHVVATNSPSLMQWVISSTAQAGAIIPTLMSASRALAKADSSPGTTVPQRTPIFEKVEHLALEAHDPRAMLIHAKLLGQQKRYPEALQLAESVMSMIYPSKTNPPPTRSMDIPNLEPPWAIYSWLKRCAKPETSEPTSEPELKPETDTDMDMDMDMLKTAALEYQDPEALVTYATHMMATNDLAKYEECMSKAATAGYAPACRKLANFYYLTSQGRFPRRGTKSTDPAGDFERAKAANERAAAPGASKLKAFLSGLFGPQPYHEYRGLAIEWYELAFRHGCPRAALALAILMRENGEAMETVEPVFQYVLMSSAQLGGLIRPFRVNWEREDYVPMVPGEVLDV
;
A
#
# COMPACT_ATOMS: atom_id res chain seq x y z
N MET A 1 -15.32 58.95 26.01
CA MET A 1 -16.17 58.14 25.12
C MET A 1 -15.33 56.98 24.62
N SER A 2 -15.83 55.75 24.72
CA SER A 2 -15.07 54.54 24.38
C SER A 2 -15.91 53.68 23.46
N LEU A 3 -15.44 53.44 22.23
CA LEU A 3 -16.15 52.61 21.25
C LEU A 3 -15.93 51.12 21.56
N PRO A 4 -16.96 50.26 21.47
CA PRO A 4 -16.82 48.84 21.74
C PRO A 4 -16.07 48.13 20.61
N ARG A 5 -15.18 47.20 20.99
CA ARG A 5 -14.41 46.36 20.07
C ARG A 5 -15.30 45.20 19.61
N ALA A 6 -15.56 45.08 18.31
CA ALA A 6 -16.40 43.99 17.77
C ALA A 6 -15.76 42.60 18.00
N PRO A 7 -16.56 41.55 18.27
CA PRO A 7 -16.06 40.19 18.44
C PRO A 7 -15.64 39.58 17.09
N ASN A 8 -14.50 38.89 17.07
CA ASN A 8 -14.03 38.14 15.90
C ASN A 8 -14.82 36.81 15.78
N PRO A 9 -15.55 36.54 14.69
CA PRO A 9 -16.45 35.39 14.59
C PRO A 9 -15.74 34.04 14.38
N PHE A 10 -14.49 34.01 13.93
CA PHE A 10 -13.80 32.78 13.55
C PHE A 10 -13.05 32.12 14.72
N ARG A 11 -13.79 31.55 15.68
CA ARG A 11 -13.20 30.79 16.80
C ARG A 11 -13.90 29.45 17.10
N HIS A 12 -13.80 28.52 16.16
CA HIS A 12 -14.20 27.12 16.39
C HIS A 12 -13.32 26.45 17.46
N PRO A 13 -13.88 25.56 18.32
CA PRO A 13 -13.13 24.96 19.41
C PRO A 13 -12.21 23.80 18.99
N ASN A 14 -10.97 23.83 19.48
CA ASN A 14 -10.10 22.66 19.72
C ASN A 14 -9.69 21.76 18.52
N LYS A 15 -9.62 22.26 17.27
CA LYS A 15 -9.03 21.48 16.16
C LYS A 15 -7.52 21.18 16.33
N SER A 16 -6.71 22.08 16.89
CA SER A 16 -5.24 21.92 17.02
C SER A 16 -4.79 20.57 17.61
N ARG A 17 -5.44 20.07 18.69
CA ARG A 17 -5.12 18.77 19.32
C ARG A 17 -5.38 17.55 18.42
N HIS A 18 -6.09 17.71 17.30
CA HIS A 18 -6.37 16.64 16.35
C HIS A 18 -5.14 16.36 15.46
N TYR A 19 -4.52 17.40 14.89
CA TYR A 19 -3.44 17.26 13.91
C TYR A 19 -2.17 16.61 14.50
N SER A 20 -1.78 17.00 15.72
CA SER A 20 -0.65 16.36 16.43
C SER A 20 -0.89 14.86 16.68
N ARG A 21 -2.15 14.45 16.92
CA ARG A 21 -2.51 13.03 17.07
C ARG A 21 -2.43 12.26 15.75
N LEU A 22 -2.84 12.86 14.63
CA LEU A 22 -2.74 12.24 13.31
C LEU A 22 -1.27 11.92 12.95
N ALA A 23 -0.36 12.87 13.14
CA ALA A 23 1.06 12.67 12.90
C ALA A 23 1.65 11.53 13.77
N CYS A 24 1.27 11.45 15.05
CA CYS A 24 1.69 10.36 15.93
C CYS A 24 1.08 8.99 15.56
N GLN A 25 -0.16 8.93 15.08
CA GLN A 25 -0.81 7.68 14.68
C GLN A 25 -0.14 7.07 13.44
N ILE A 26 0.14 7.88 12.41
CA ILE A 26 0.84 7.41 11.19
C ILE A 26 2.30 7.03 11.51
N SER A 27 2.93 7.70 12.48
CA SER A 27 4.29 7.37 12.96
C SER A 27 4.40 6.08 13.79
N GLY A 28 3.31 5.30 13.97
CA GLY A 28 3.34 4.03 14.70
C GLY A 28 4.22 2.94 14.05
N SER A 29 4.59 3.10 12.77
CA SER A 29 5.52 2.23 12.05
C SER A 29 6.94 2.33 12.62
N THR A 30 7.21 1.57 13.68
CA THR A 30 8.37 1.78 14.56
C THR A 30 9.63 1.10 14.05
N ILE A 31 10.54 1.86 13.44
CA ILE A 31 11.93 1.45 13.23
C ILE A 31 12.72 1.70 14.54
N PRO A 32 13.35 0.67 15.15
CA PRO A 32 14.03 0.85 16.42
C PRO A 32 15.35 1.64 16.29
N ARG A 33 15.40 2.84 16.88
CA ARG A 33 16.66 3.58 17.08
C ARG A 33 17.59 2.79 18.02
N ARG A 34 18.83 2.53 17.57
CA ARG A 34 19.90 2.05 18.48
C ARG A 34 20.39 3.20 19.38
N PRO A 35 20.56 2.99 20.69
CA PRO A 35 21.35 3.89 21.52
C PRO A 35 22.85 3.66 21.28
N ASN A 36 23.63 4.74 21.23
CA ASN A 36 25.09 4.64 21.33
C ASN A 36 25.49 4.28 22.77
N ARG A 37 26.55 3.46 22.94
CA ARG A 37 27.17 3.25 24.25
C ARG A 37 28.68 3.42 24.16
N ILE A 38 29.18 4.35 24.96
CA ILE A 38 30.60 4.60 25.22
C ILE A 38 31.03 3.68 26.37
N THR A 39 32.15 2.97 26.25
CA THR A 39 32.94 2.51 27.41
C THR A 39 34.42 2.41 27.06
N THR A 40 35.20 3.03 27.93
CA THR A 40 36.66 3.10 28.08
C THR A 40 37.42 1.77 28.09
N SER A 41 38.74 1.85 27.86
CA SER A 41 39.73 0.76 27.96
C SER A 41 40.47 0.78 29.30
N THR A 42 40.73 -0.40 29.90
CA THR A 42 41.84 -0.57 30.87
C THR A 42 42.37 -2.02 30.92
N ALA A 43 43.71 -2.14 30.90
CA ALA A 43 44.63 -3.15 31.47
C ALA A 43 44.30 -4.68 31.53
N SER A 44 45.39 -5.46 31.44
CA SER A 44 45.53 -6.88 31.84
C SER A 44 46.61 -6.97 32.94
N PRO A 45 46.78 -8.10 33.66
CA PRO A 45 47.87 -9.01 33.26
C PRO A 45 47.61 -10.53 33.49
N ARG A 46 48.62 -11.31 33.08
CA ARG A 46 48.79 -12.79 33.18
C ARG A 46 49.25 -13.25 34.58
N PRO A 47 49.21 -14.57 34.90
CA PRO A 47 50.42 -15.40 34.74
C PRO A 47 50.19 -16.75 34.00
N ALA A 48 50.81 -17.87 34.43
CA ALA A 48 51.27 -18.92 33.50
C ALA A 48 51.38 -20.36 34.08
N GLY A 49 51.64 -21.33 33.19
CA GLY A 49 51.92 -22.75 33.46
C GLY A 49 52.33 -23.51 32.17
N PRO A 50 53.01 -24.68 32.23
CA PRO A 50 53.98 -25.05 31.18
C PRO A 50 53.67 -26.29 30.30
N GLU A 51 54.54 -26.44 29.29
CA GLU A 51 54.70 -27.50 28.27
C GLU A 51 55.30 -28.81 28.84
N PRO A 52 55.38 -29.96 28.10
CA PRO A 52 56.57 -30.18 27.22
C PRO A 52 56.46 -31.18 26.02
N ARG A 53 57.17 -30.87 24.90
CA ARG A 53 58.06 -31.79 24.09
C ARG A 53 57.48 -33.04 23.36
N THR A 54 58.08 -33.69 22.33
CA THR A 54 59.23 -33.44 21.40
C THR A 54 59.22 -34.44 20.23
N ARG A 55 59.60 -34.03 18.98
CA ARG A 55 60.78 -34.54 18.21
C ARG A 55 60.84 -34.06 16.74
N THR A 56 62.03 -33.62 16.33
CA THR A 56 62.56 -33.43 14.95
C THR A 56 63.95 -34.14 14.90
N PRO A 57 64.75 -34.24 13.79
CA PRO A 57 65.06 -33.29 12.71
C PRO A 57 64.60 -33.84 11.32
N ALA A 58 65.15 -33.63 10.11
CA ALA A 58 66.43 -33.07 9.62
C ALA A 58 66.34 -32.46 8.19
N PRO A 59 67.36 -31.73 7.69
CA PRO A 59 67.15 -30.70 6.65
C PRO A 59 68.19 -30.68 5.48
N SER A 60 68.35 -29.51 4.84
CA SER A 60 69.39 -29.07 3.85
C SER A 60 68.91 -29.02 2.38
N THR A 61 69.19 -28.00 1.55
CA THR A 61 69.61 -26.57 1.70
C THR A 61 69.12 -25.81 0.43
N LYS A 62 68.95 -24.48 0.36
CA LYS A 62 70.01 -23.45 0.35
C LYS A 62 69.47 -22.01 0.52
N ARG A 63 70.20 -21.23 1.32
CA ARG A 63 70.29 -19.75 1.40
C ARG A 63 69.03 -18.94 1.77
N SER A 64 69.33 -17.78 2.35
CA SER A 64 68.44 -16.82 2.99
C SER A 64 69.11 -15.44 2.98
N PHE A 65 68.36 -14.36 3.15
CA PHE A 65 68.80 -13.17 3.91
C PHE A 65 67.60 -12.36 4.43
N HIS A 66 67.75 -11.92 5.69
CA HIS A 66 66.96 -11.04 6.57
C HIS A 66 65.51 -10.61 6.26
N THR A 67 64.67 -10.82 7.27
CA THR A 67 63.35 -10.22 7.49
C THR A 67 63.43 -8.96 8.35
N THR A 68 62.65 -7.92 8.04
CA THR A 68 62.15 -6.97 9.04
C THR A 68 60.83 -7.48 9.63
N HIS A 69 60.60 -7.28 10.93
CA HIS A 69 59.37 -7.72 11.61
C HIS A 69 58.25 -6.67 11.51
N PRO A 70 57.05 -7.05 11.04
CA PRO A 70 55.80 -6.46 11.50
C PRO A 70 55.25 -7.30 12.66
N LEU A 71 55.17 -6.70 13.85
CA LEU A 71 54.30 -7.21 14.93
C LEU A 71 52.82 -7.06 14.51
N SER A 72 51.93 -7.78 15.19
CA SER A 72 50.48 -7.84 14.91
C SER A 72 50.08 -8.68 13.68
N ALA A 73 50.03 -10.00 13.87
CA ALA A 73 49.30 -10.91 13.00
C ALA A 73 47.78 -10.70 13.17
N ALA A 74 47.24 -9.68 12.52
CA ALA A 74 45.80 -9.38 12.53
C ALA A 74 45.00 -10.58 12.00
N ARG A 75 44.05 -11.10 12.81
CA ARG A 75 43.14 -12.17 12.38
C ARG A 75 42.41 -11.74 11.11
N ALA A 76 42.63 -12.46 10.01
CA ALA A 76 42.22 -12.03 8.68
C ALA A 76 40.71 -11.71 8.61
N PRO A 77 40.30 -10.53 8.11
CA PRO A 77 38.90 -10.10 8.11
C PRO A 77 38.01 -11.00 7.23
N LYS A 78 38.60 -11.77 6.31
CA LYS A 78 37.91 -12.69 5.39
C LYS A 78 37.00 -13.70 6.12
N ILE A 79 37.33 -14.15 7.33
CA ILE A 79 36.47 -15.09 8.08
C ILE A 79 35.18 -14.39 8.54
N ARG A 80 35.28 -13.23 9.21
CA ARG A 80 34.10 -12.44 9.61
C ARG A 80 33.29 -11.92 8.43
N ILE A 81 33.93 -11.62 7.30
CA ILE A 81 33.23 -11.25 6.06
C ILE A 81 32.46 -12.47 5.51
N ALA A 82 33.07 -13.66 5.47
CA ALA A 82 32.40 -14.89 5.03
C ALA A 82 31.24 -15.33 5.94
N GLU A 83 31.34 -15.12 7.25
CA GLU A 83 30.25 -15.34 8.21
C GLU A 83 29.10 -14.32 7.99
N ASN A 84 29.43 -13.04 7.86
CA ASN A 84 28.45 -11.97 7.61
C ASN A 84 27.84 -11.99 6.20
N THR A 85 28.46 -12.64 5.21
CA THR A 85 27.82 -12.90 3.90
C THR A 85 26.99 -14.18 3.92
N ARG A 86 27.44 -15.26 4.59
CA ARG A 86 26.62 -16.48 4.75
C ARG A 86 25.30 -16.21 5.49
N SER A 87 25.28 -15.30 6.47
CA SER A 87 24.04 -14.86 7.14
C SER A 87 23.19 -13.86 6.34
N ARG A 88 23.67 -13.37 5.18
CA ARG A 88 22.98 -12.43 4.28
C ARG A 88 22.57 -13.00 2.92
N ALA A 89 23.06 -14.18 2.54
CA ALA A 89 23.03 -14.68 1.16
C ALA A 89 22.05 -15.84 0.89
N ARG A 90 21.03 -16.03 1.73
CA ARG A 90 19.83 -16.79 1.33
C ARG A 90 18.68 -15.81 1.10
N PRO A 91 18.00 -15.82 -0.06
CA PRO A 91 16.80 -15.02 -0.24
C PRO A 91 15.73 -15.50 0.75
N ALA A 92 14.98 -14.56 1.33
CA ALA A 92 13.94 -14.89 2.30
C ALA A 92 12.78 -15.69 1.70
N PHE A 93 12.67 -15.70 0.37
CA PHE A 93 11.63 -16.38 -0.42
C PHE A 93 12.25 -17.24 -1.54
N SER A 94 11.58 -18.34 -1.90
CA SER A 94 11.92 -19.19 -3.05
C SER A 94 11.62 -18.51 -4.40
N ASN A 95 11.72 -19.26 -5.50
CA ASN A 95 11.22 -18.82 -6.81
C ASN A 95 9.69 -18.83 -6.82
N ASP A 96 9.08 -19.89 -6.34
CA ASP A 96 7.64 -20.10 -6.04
C ASP A 96 7.04 -19.17 -4.94
N GLY A 97 7.76 -18.11 -4.55
CA GLY A 97 7.26 -17.08 -3.62
C GLY A 97 7.11 -17.52 -2.16
N LEU A 98 7.55 -18.74 -1.80
CA LEU A 98 7.43 -19.30 -0.45
C LEU A 98 8.52 -18.78 0.49
N TYR A 99 8.14 -18.32 1.68
CA TYR A 99 9.06 -17.90 2.73
C TYR A 99 9.86 -19.09 3.27
N GLN A 100 11.16 -18.92 3.47
CA GLN A 100 12.08 -19.94 3.99
C GLN A 100 12.62 -19.63 5.41
N GLY A 101 12.26 -18.49 5.99
CA GLY A 101 12.74 -18.07 7.31
C GLY A 101 12.03 -18.77 8.48
N GLY A 102 12.74 -18.95 9.59
CA GLY A 102 12.13 -19.23 10.90
C GLY A 102 11.59 -17.94 11.53
N VAL A 103 10.56 -18.05 12.38
CA VAL A 103 9.90 -16.87 12.95
C VAL A 103 10.52 -16.48 14.29
N VAL A 104 11.22 -15.35 14.32
CA VAL A 104 11.72 -14.74 15.57
C VAL A 104 10.52 -14.15 16.33
N ASN A 105 10.03 -14.89 17.32
CA ASN A 105 8.83 -14.56 18.10
C ASN A 105 9.11 -14.60 19.61
N ASP A 106 8.50 -13.69 20.35
CA ASP A 106 8.28 -13.83 21.79
C ASP A 106 7.06 -14.75 22.01
N ILE A 107 7.32 -16.07 22.00
CA ILE A 107 6.28 -17.10 22.04
C ILE A 107 5.48 -17.04 23.36
N PRO A 108 6.10 -16.90 24.56
CA PRO A 108 5.36 -16.79 25.81
C PRO A 108 4.40 -15.60 25.83
N ASN A 109 4.83 -14.40 25.44
CA ASN A 109 3.94 -13.24 25.42
C ASN A 109 2.84 -13.39 24.36
N ARG A 110 3.12 -13.96 23.18
CA ARG A 110 2.07 -14.17 22.15
C ARG A 110 1.06 -15.24 22.52
N LEU A 111 1.47 -16.29 23.24
CA LEU A 111 0.53 -17.27 23.81
C LEU A 111 -0.34 -16.62 24.90
N LYS A 112 0.25 -15.81 25.79
CA LYS A 112 -0.49 -15.04 26.80
C LYS A 112 -1.50 -14.08 26.15
N THR A 113 -1.10 -13.29 25.15
CA THR A 113 -2.02 -12.39 24.42
C THR A 113 -3.13 -13.17 23.72
N LEU A 114 -2.86 -14.37 23.21
CA LEU A 114 -3.89 -15.24 22.65
C LEU A 114 -4.87 -15.74 23.73
N GLU A 115 -4.41 -16.03 24.95
CA GLU A 115 -5.30 -16.45 26.05
C GLU A 115 -6.14 -15.28 26.59
N GLU A 116 -5.60 -14.06 26.62
CA GLU A 116 -6.31 -12.83 27.01
C GLU A 116 -7.31 -12.34 25.94
N LEU A 117 -6.91 -12.31 24.66
CA LEU A 117 -7.68 -11.69 23.57
C LEU A 117 -8.31 -12.68 22.58
N GLY A 118 -7.88 -13.95 22.57
CA GLY A 118 -8.35 -14.97 21.63
C GLY A 118 -9.87 -15.15 21.55
N PRO A 119 -10.63 -15.15 22.66
CA PRO A 119 -12.10 -15.18 22.63
C PRO A 119 -12.73 -13.97 21.92
N LYS A 120 -12.07 -12.82 21.92
CA LYS A 120 -12.48 -11.62 21.17
C LYS A 120 -12.07 -11.74 19.70
N LEU A 121 -10.82 -12.15 19.42
CA LEU A 121 -10.31 -12.36 18.06
C LEU A 121 -11.17 -13.36 17.28
N TRP A 122 -11.53 -14.50 17.89
CA TRP A 122 -12.47 -15.48 17.35
C TRP A 122 -13.78 -14.84 16.91
N ARG A 123 -14.44 -14.13 17.84
CA ARG A 123 -15.75 -13.50 17.60
C ARG A 123 -15.69 -12.42 16.53
N THR A 124 -14.64 -11.61 16.53
CA THR A 124 -14.38 -10.62 15.48
C THR A 124 -14.14 -11.29 14.13
N SER A 125 -13.34 -12.36 14.06
CA SER A 125 -13.04 -13.06 12.80
C SER A 125 -14.23 -13.77 12.15
N ILE A 126 -15.26 -14.14 12.94
CA ILE A 126 -16.55 -14.61 12.41
C ILE A 126 -17.36 -13.43 11.86
N ILE A 127 -17.47 -12.32 12.61
CA ILE A 127 -18.19 -11.11 12.17
C ILE A 127 -17.59 -10.51 10.89
N GLU A 128 -16.27 -10.62 10.71
CA GLU A 128 -15.53 -10.17 9.53
C GLU A 128 -15.48 -11.23 8.39
N GLY A 129 -16.05 -12.42 8.58
CA GLY A 129 -16.09 -13.48 7.57
C GLY A 129 -14.74 -14.12 7.24
N PHE A 130 -13.71 -13.92 8.08
CA PHE A 130 -12.41 -14.59 7.96
C PHE A 130 -12.44 -16.04 8.42
N VAL A 131 -13.28 -16.35 9.42
CA VAL A 131 -13.46 -17.69 10.02
C VAL A 131 -14.94 -18.06 9.89
N ASP A 132 -15.20 -19.31 9.53
CA ASP A 132 -16.55 -19.80 9.25
C ASP A 132 -17.38 -19.93 10.55
N GLU A 133 -18.71 -19.76 10.47
CA GLU A 133 -19.59 -19.65 11.65
C GLU A 133 -19.67 -20.93 12.49
N ASP A 134 -19.37 -22.09 11.89
CA ASP A 134 -19.33 -23.41 12.54
C ASP A 134 -18.05 -23.65 13.35
N VAL A 135 -17.01 -22.83 13.17
CA VAL A 135 -15.72 -22.98 13.86
C VAL A 135 -15.86 -22.56 15.32
N ASP A 136 -16.04 -23.55 16.19
CA ASP A 136 -16.17 -23.33 17.64
C ASP A 136 -14.92 -22.66 18.27
N ARG A 137 -15.15 -21.95 19.38
CA ARG A 137 -14.10 -21.25 20.13
C ARG A 137 -12.96 -22.18 20.58
N LYS A 138 -13.24 -23.45 20.92
CA LYS A 138 -12.20 -24.42 21.32
C LYS A 138 -11.29 -24.74 20.14
N THR A 139 -11.85 -25.02 18.97
CA THR A 139 -11.14 -25.29 17.72
C THR A 139 -10.29 -24.09 17.31
N PHE A 140 -10.85 -22.87 17.34
CA PHE A 140 -10.10 -21.63 17.11
C PHE A 140 -8.88 -21.54 18.05
N MET A 141 -9.10 -21.68 19.36
CA MET A 141 -8.06 -21.59 20.38
C MET A 141 -7.06 -22.76 20.38
N TYR A 142 -7.42 -23.90 19.80
CA TYR A 142 -6.53 -25.04 19.59
C TYR A 142 -5.60 -24.77 18.40
N VAL A 143 -6.16 -24.50 17.22
CA VAL A 143 -5.42 -24.22 15.99
C VAL A 143 -4.50 -23.00 16.15
N ALA A 144 -5.00 -21.91 16.76
CA ALA A 144 -4.21 -20.71 17.03
C ALA A 144 -2.96 -21.00 17.90
N ARG A 145 -3.08 -21.85 18.92
CA ARG A 145 -1.93 -22.28 19.75
C ARG A 145 -1.03 -23.27 19.02
N GLY A 146 -1.59 -24.12 18.14
CA GLY A 146 -0.83 -24.97 17.23
C GLY A 146 0.07 -24.14 16.30
N VAL A 147 -0.50 -23.16 15.59
CA VAL A 147 0.23 -22.25 14.68
C VAL A 147 1.37 -21.53 15.41
N LEU A 148 1.12 -20.95 16.58
CA LEU A 148 2.17 -20.26 17.36
C LEU A 148 3.30 -21.19 17.81
N LYS A 149 3.00 -22.45 18.19
CA LYS A 149 4.00 -23.44 18.60
C LYS A 149 4.79 -24.03 17.43
N SER A 150 4.13 -24.33 16.30
CA SER A 150 4.79 -24.83 15.09
C SER A 150 5.69 -23.76 14.45
N ALA A 151 5.21 -22.52 14.33
CA ALA A 151 5.99 -21.43 13.75
C ALA A 151 7.22 -21.01 14.57
N ALA A 152 7.21 -21.31 15.86
CA ALA A 152 8.33 -21.11 16.78
C ALA A 152 9.39 -22.21 16.69
N SER A 153 8.98 -23.46 16.43
CA SER A 153 9.84 -24.64 16.53
C SER A 153 10.31 -25.19 15.19
N ARG A 154 9.66 -24.82 14.07
CA ARG A 154 9.91 -25.39 12.74
C ARG A 154 9.89 -24.32 11.64
N ALA A 155 10.67 -24.57 10.59
CA ALA A 155 10.57 -23.83 9.33
C ALA A 155 9.18 -24.02 8.67
N PRO A 156 8.75 -23.12 7.76
CA PRO A 156 7.46 -23.25 7.08
C PRO A 156 7.39 -24.55 6.27
N SER A 157 6.51 -25.47 6.67
CA SER A 157 6.33 -26.75 5.98
C SER A 157 4.88 -27.22 5.98
N GLY A 158 4.48 -27.94 4.92
CA GLY A 158 3.13 -28.51 4.82
C GLY A 158 2.83 -29.55 5.93
N ALA A 159 3.84 -30.29 6.37
CA ALA A 159 3.72 -31.24 7.48
C ALA A 159 3.39 -30.53 8.81
N ALA A 160 4.05 -29.40 9.10
CA ALA A 160 3.82 -28.62 10.33
C ALA A 160 2.42 -27.98 10.40
N VAL A 161 1.68 -27.94 9.29
CA VAL A 161 0.26 -27.56 9.22
C VAL A 161 -0.66 -28.77 9.39
N ARG A 162 -0.36 -29.89 8.72
CA ARG A 162 -1.15 -31.13 8.82
C ARG A 162 -1.12 -31.75 10.22
N GLU A 163 -0.07 -31.51 11.01
CA GLU A 163 -0.01 -31.84 12.44
C GLU A 163 -0.90 -30.95 13.34
N ILE A 164 -1.36 -29.80 12.85
CA ILE A 164 -2.29 -28.90 13.59
C ILE A 164 -3.74 -29.25 13.28
N SER A 165 -4.05 -29.49 12.00
CA SER A 165 -5.38 -29.89 11.53
C SER A 165 -5.30 -30.53 10.15
N GLU A 166 -6.22 -31.45 9.86
CA GLU A 166 -6.39 -32.06 8.55
C GLU A 166 -6.83 -31.06 7.46
N ASN A 167 -7.46 -29.94 7.86
CA ASN A 167 -7.93 -28.88 6.96
C ASN A 167 -6.91 -27.71 6.89
N PRO A 168 -6.15 -27.55 5.78
CA PRO A 168 -5.13 -26.51 5.67
C PRO A 168 -5.70 -25.08 5.60
N ASP A 169 -6.86 -24.90 4.99
CA ASP A 169 -7.50 -23.58 4.86
C ASP A 169 -8.04 -23.08 6.20
N LEU A 170 -8.52 -23.96 7.07
CA LEU A 170 -8.86 -23.61 8.46
C LEU A 170 -7.63 -23.12 9.25
N VAL A 171 -6.47 -23.78 9.07
CA VAL A 171 -5.20 -23.35 9.67
C VAL A 171 -4.75 -22.00 9.09
N PHE A 172 -4.99 -21.74 7.80
CA PHE A 172 -4.74 -20.43 7.20
C PHE A 172 -5.64 -19.34 7.77
N LYS A 173 -6.97 -19.53 7.77
CA LYS A 173 -7.96 -18.56 8.27
C LYS A 173 -7.62 -18.10 9.70
N ILE A 174 -7.40 -19.07 10.60
CA ILE A 174 -7.08 -18.79 12.01
C ILE A 174 -5.65 -18.24 12.14
N GLY A 175 -4.68 -18.78 11.40
CA GLY A 175 -3.30 -18.32 11.40
C GLY A 175 -3.15 -16.86 10.96
N HIS A 176 -3.94 -16.42 9.96
CA HIS A 176 -3.98 -15.06 9.44
C HIS A 176 -4.42 -14.08 10.55
N VAL A 177 -5.53 -14.36 11.23
CA VAL A 177 -6.08 -13.56 12.35
C VAL A 177 -5.08 -13.43 13.51
N VAL A 178 -4.29 -14.48 13.79
CA VAL A 178 -3.26 -14.49 14.85
C VAL A 178 -1.97 -13.78 14.38
N ALA A 179 -1.79 -13.58 13.07
CA ALA A 179 -0.59 -13.01 12.46
C ALA A 179 -0.66 -11.51 12.10
N THR A 180 -1.83 -10.85 12.23
CA THR A 180 -2.08 -9.45 11.82
C THR A 180 -0.97 -8.45 12.21
N ASN A 181 -0.41 -8.56 13.43
CA ASN A 181 0.65 -7.68 13.94
C ASN A 181 2.07 -8.28 13.86
N SER A 182 2.31 -9.27 12.99
CA SER A 182 3.59 -9.99 12.91
C SER A 182 3.88 -10.46 11.47
N PRO A 183 4.57 -9.64 10.66
CA PRO A 183 4.86 -9.96 9.26
C PRO A 183 5.58 -11.31 9.08
N SER A 184 6.54 -11.63 9.94
CA SER A 184 7.28 -12.91 9.88
C SER A 184 6.39 -14.13 10.19
N LEU A 185 5.41 -14.00 11.09
CA LEU A 185 4.43 -15.08 11.29
C LEU A 185 3.49 -15.18 10.09
N MET A 186 3.03 -14.05 9.54
CA MET A 186 2.14 -14.03 8.38
C MET A 186 2.79 -14.75 7.19
N GLN A 187 4.07 -14.48 6.92
CA GLN A 187 4.80 -15.15 5.85
C GLN A 187 5.05 -16.64 6.13
N TRP A 188 5.26 -17.05 7.39
CA TRP A 188 5.30 -18.47 7.77
C TRP A 188 3.94 -19.14 7.52
N VAL A 189 2.84 -18.52 7.96
CA VAL A 189 1.47 -19.04 7.82
C VAL A 189 1.09 -19.22 6.36
N ILE A 190 1.28 -18.20 5.51
CA ILE A 190 1.02 -18.30 4.07
C ILE A 190 1.84 -19.45 3.46
N SER A 191 3.12 -19.53 3.79
CA SER A 191 4.04 -20.46 3.10
C SER A 191 3.89 -21.91 3.56
N SER A 192 3.58 -22.15 4.83
CA SER A 192 3.32 -23.51 5.34
C SER A 192 1.97 -24.06 4.86
N THR A 193 0.93 -23.21 4.82
CA THR A 193 -0.40 -23.61 4.37
C THR A 193 -0.49 -23.79 2.85
N ALA A 194 0.19 -22.97 2.05
CA ALA A 194 0.35 -23.16 0.60
C ALA A 194 1.04 -24.49 0.25
N GLN A 195 2.09 -24.85 1.01
CA GLN A 195 2.70 -26.18 0.88
C GLN A 195 1.72 -27.30 1.26
N ALA A 196 0.99 -27.15 2.38
CA ALA A 196 0.03 -28.14 2.86
C ALA A 196 -1.13 -28.42 1.89
N GLY A 197 -1.53 -27.42 1.08
CA GLY A 197 -2.59 -27.54 0.06
C GLY A 197 -3.68 -26.47 0.11
N ALA A 198 -3.59 -25.48 1.01
CA ALA A 198 -4.60 -24.43 1.13
C ALA A 198 -4.69 -23.58 -0.15
N ILE A 199 -5.92 -23.22 -0.56
CA ILE A 199 -6.19 -22.56 -1.84
C ILE A 199 -5.65 -21.13 -1.84
N ILE A 200 -6.21 -20.26 -0.98
CA ILE A 200 -5.87 -18.82 -0.94
C ILE A 200 -4.35 -18.60 -0.75
N PRO A 201 -3.64 -19.31 0.14
CA PRO A 201 -2.20 -19.15 0.31
C PRO A 201 -1.37 -19.58 -0.91
N THR A 202 -1.85 -20.57 -1.67
CA THR A 202 -1.24 -20.99 -2.94
C THR A 202 -1.39 -19.87 -3.97
N LEU A 203 -2.59 -19.28 -4.09
CA LEU A 203 -2.84 -18.12 -4.97
C LEU A 203 -1.96 -16.91 -4.59
N MET A 204 -1.90 -16.55 -3.31
CA MET A 204 -1.04 -15.46 -2.80
C MET A 204 0.46 -15.70 -3.06
N SER A 205 0.92 -16.95 -3.03
CA SER A 205 2.32 -17.30 -3.29
C SER A 205 2.64 -17.28 -4.78
N ALA A 206 1.73 -17.79 -5.62
CA ALA A 206 1.83 -17.74 -7.08
C ALA A 206 1.84 -16.30 -7.60
N SER A 207 0.89 -15.46 -7.16
CA SER A 207 0.84 -14.04 -7.51
C SER A 207 2.14 -13.30 -7.11
N ARG A 208 2.68 -13.55 -5.91
CA ARG A 208 3.99 -13.02 -5.49
C ARG A 208 5.14 -13.48 -6.39
N ALA A 209 5.10 -14.72 -6.88
CA ALA A 209 6.11 -15.24 -7.81
C ALA A 209 6.02 -14.56 -9.19
N LEU A 210 4.81 -14.30 -9.71
CA LEU A 210 4.60 -13.53 -10.95
C LEU A 210 5.10 -12.09 -10.81
N ALA A 211 4.67 -11.36 -9.78
CA ALA A 211 5.08 -9.97 -9.54
C ALA A 211 6.61 -9.81 -9.36
N LYS A 212 7.28 -10.84 -8.82
CA LYS A 212 8.76 -10.91 -8.74
C LYS A 212 9.41 -11.10 -10.11
N ALA A 213 8.77 -11.85 -11.02
CA ALA A 213 9.23 -11.99 -12.41
C ALA A 213 9.04 -10.67 -13.18
N ASP A 214 7.86 -10.03 -13.07
CA ASP A 214 7.58 -8.70 -13.65
C ASP A 214 8.61 -7.64 -13.20
N SER A 215 9.04 -7.70 -11.93
CA SER A 215 9.99 -6.74 -11.34
C SER A 215 11.47 -7.02 -11.64
N SER A 216 11.81 -8.10 -12.36
CA SER A 216 13.20 -8.54 -12.56
C SER A 216 13.77 -8.02 -13.90
N PRO A 217 14.86 -7.21 -13.91
CA PRO A 217 15.44 -6.70 -15.15
C PRO A 217 16.13 -7.83 -15.94
N GLY A 218 15.45 -8.26 -17.00
CA GLY A 218 15.81 -9.42 -17.82
C GLY A 218 14.66 -10.42 -17.81
N THR A 219 14.00 -10.59 -18.95
CA THR A 219 12.69 -11.25 -19.12
C THR A 219 12.74 -12.76 -18.90
N THR A 220 12.96 -13.19 -17.66
CA THR A 220 12.88 -14.60 -17.25
C THR A 220 11.41 -15.00 -17.13
N VAL A 221 10.89 -15.60 -18.20
CA VAL A 221 9.59 -16.31 -18.21
C VAL A 221 9.48 -17.18 -16.93
N PRO A 222 8.37 -17.11 -16.17
CA PRO A 222 8.27 -17.85 -14.92
C PRO A 222 8.45 -19.35 -15.15
N GLN A 223 9.41 -19.94 -14.44
CA GLN A 223 9.65 -21.38 -14.46
C GLN A 223 8.41 -22.12 -13.95
N ARG A 224 8.11 -23.31 -14.50
CA ARG A 224 7.06 -24.17 -13.93
C ARG A 224 7.49 -24.58 -12.51
N THR A 225 6.60 -24.38 -11.54
CA THR A 225 6.83 -24.71 -10.13
C THR A 225 5.65 -25.55 -9.60
N PRO A 226 5.83 -26.31 -8.51
CA PRO A 226 4.74 -27.03 -7.86
C PRO A 226 3.59 -26.14 -7.35
N ILE A 227 3.78 -24.82 -7.28
CA ILE A 227 2.72 -23.86 -6.99
C ILE A 227 1.97 -23.46 -8.26
N PHE A 228 2.65 -23.23 -9.37
CA PHE A 228 1.97 -22.97 -10.64
C PHE A 228 1.21 -24.21 -11.16
N GLU A 229 1.72 -25.42 -10.91
CA GLU A 229 0.99 -26.67 -11.22
C GLU A 229 -0.29 -26.82 -10.40
N LYS A 230 -0.29 -26.43 -9.11
CA LYS A 230 -1.51 -26.34 -8.30
C LYS A 230 -2.48 -25.28 -8.83
N VAL A 231 -1.98 -24.12 -9.28
CA VAL A 231 -2.83 -23.06 -9.84
C VAL A 231 -3.43 -23.48 -11.19
N GLU A 232 -2.67 -24.16 -12.03
CA GLU A 232 -3.12 -24.77 -13.29
C GLU A 232 -4.25 -25.78 -13.04
N HIS A 233 -4.09 -26.69 -12.07
CA HIS A 233 -5.15 -27.62 -11.63
C HIS A 233 -6.39 -26.89 -11.06
N LEU A 234 -6.20 -25.85 -10.25
CA LEU A 234 -7.32 -25.06 -9.70
C LEU A 234 -8.04 -24.22 -10.78
N ALA A 235 -7.34 -23.82 -11.83
CA ALA A 235 -7.89 -23.07 -12.95
C ALA A 235 -8.67 -23.96 -13.92
N LEU A 236 -8.12 -25.12 -14.27
CA LEU A 236 -8.64 -25.98 -15.35
C LEU A 236 -9.62 -27.05 -14.86
N GLU A 237 -9.47 -27.56 -13.63
CA GLU A 237 -10.39 -28.56 -13.08
C GLU A 237 -11.41 -27.92 -12.13
N ALA A 238 -10.94 -27.20 -11.11
CA ALA A 238 -11.81 -26.60 -10.09
C ALA A 238 -12.51 -25.30 -10.55
N HIS A 239 -12.10 -24.73 -11.68
CA HIS A 239 -12.65 -23.49 -12.26
C HIS A 239 -12.67 -22.31 -11.27
N ASP A 240 -11.68 -22.21 -10.38
CA ASP A 240 -11.57 -21.05 -9.46
C ASP A 240 -11.17 -19.81 -10.27
N PRO A 241 -12.00 -18.75 -10.33
CA PRO A 241 -11.76 -17.61 -11.21
C PRO A 241 -10.46 -16.86 -10.87
N ARG A 242 -9.96 -16.97 -9.63
CA ARG A 242 -8.70 -16.35 -9.19
C ARG A 242 -7.51 -17.18 -9.64
N ALA A 243 -7.63 -18.50 -9.59
CA ALA A 243 -6.65 -19.40 -10.17
C ALA A 243 -6.55 -19.20 -11.69
N MET A 244 -7.70 -19.07 -12.36
CA MET A 244 -7.79 -18.79 -13.80
C MET A 244 -7.11 -17.48 -14.19
N LEU A 245 -7.26 -16.38 -13.43
CA LEU A 245 -6.54 -15.12 -13.69
C LEU A 245 -5.03 -15.25 -13.49
N ILE A 246 -4.58 -15.92 -12.42
CA ILE A 246 -3.14 -16.15 -12.17
C ILE A 246 -2.55 -17.04 -13.28
N HIS A 247 -3.29 -18.05 -13.74
CA HIS A 247 -2.87 -18.92 -14.85
C HIS A 247 -2.88 -18.17 -16.20
N ALA A 248 -3.89 -17.33 -16.46
CA ALA A 248 -3.93 -16.47 -17.63
C ALA A 248 -2.76 -15.47 -17.65
N LYS A 249 -2.40 -14.87 -16.51
CA LYS A 249 -1.22 -13.99 -16.42
C LYS A 249 0.09 -14.77 -16.69
N LEU A 250 0.23 -15.97 -16.13
CA LEU A 250 1.36 -16.86 -16.40
C LEU A 250 1.46 -17.24 -17.89
N LEU A 251 0.35 -17.59 -18.54
CA LEU A 251 0.29 -17.90 -19.97
C LEU A 251 0.62 -16.68 -20.84
N GLY A 252 0.15 -15.49 -20.47
CA GLY A 252 0.54 -14.23 -21.12
C GLY A 252 2.03 -13.94 -21.02
N GLN A 253 2.65 -14.14 -19.85
CA GLN A 253 4.10 -14.03 -19.67
C GLN A 253 4.89 -15.12 -20.44
N GLN A 254 4.25 -16.25 -20.78
CA GLN A 254 4.74 -17.29 -21.69
C GLN A 254 4.44 -17.00 -23.18
N LYS A 255 3.85 -15.84 -23.52
CA LYS A 255 3.35 -15.45 -24.85
C LYS A 255 2.25 -16.35 -25.44
N ARG A 256 1.58 -17.16 -24.62
CA ARG A 256 0.45 -18.04 -25.00
C ARG A 256 -0.88 -17.27 -24.96
N TYR A 257 -0.93 -16.13 -25.65
CA TYR A 257 -2.01 -15.16 -25.53
C TYR A 257 -3.42 -15.68 -25.88
N PRO A 258 -3.64 -16.56 -26.88
CA PRO A 258 -4.98 -17.06 -27.18
C PRO A 258 -5.59 -17.87 -26.03
N GLU A 259 -4.79 -18.73 -25.39
CA GLU A 259 -5.20 -19.53 -24.23
C GLU A 259 -5.44 -18.64 -22.99
N ALA A 260 -4.55 -17.66 -22.78
CA ALA A 260 -4.66 -16.69 -21.71
C ALA A 260 -5.94 -15.83 -21.84
N LEU A 261 -6.26 -15.39 -23.05
CA LEU A 261 -7.50 -14.66 -23.35
C LEU A 261 -8.74 -15.51 -23.10
N GLN A 262 -8.77 -16.76 -23.59
CA GLN A 262 -9.91 -17.66 -23.38
C GLN A 262 -10.23 -17.85 -21.88
N LEU A 263 -9.19 -18.00 -21.05
CA LEU A 263 -9.35 -18.07 -19.59
C LEU A 263 -9.82 -16.75 -18.98
N ALA A 264 -9.24 -15.62 -19.41
CA ALA A 264 -9.64 -14.30 -18.92
C ALA A 264 -11.11 -13.97 -19.29
N GLU A 265 -11.56 -14.29 -20.50
CA GLU A 265 -12.94 -14.08 -20.96
C GLU A 265 -13.93 -15.00 -20.23
N SER A 266 -13.52 -16.23 -19.93
CA SER A 266 -14.29 -17.11 -19.04
C SER A 266 -14.41 -16.53 -17.63
N VAL A 267 -13.36 -15.92 -17.06
CA VAL A 267 -13.48 -15.24 -15.76
C VAL A 267 -14.38 -14.01 -15.84
N MET A 268 -14.21 -13.16 -16.85
CA MET A 268 -15.02 -11.93 -17.03
C MET A 268 -16.52 -12.22 -17.26
N SER A 269 -16.89 -13.44 -17.67
CA SER A 269 -18.29 -13.89 -17.75
C SER A 269 -18.82 -14.59 -16.49
N MET A 270 -17.94 -14.95 -15.54
CA MET A 270 -18.33 -15.54 -14.24
C MET A 270 -18.40 -14.54 -13.10
N ILE A 271 -17.63 -13.46 -13.14
CA ILE A 271 -17.58 -12.44 -12.07
C ILE A 271 -18.57 -11.29 -12.32
N TYR A 272 -18.99 -10.63 -11.24
CA TYR A 272 -19.79 -9.40 -11.30
C TYR A 272 -19.47 -8.49 -10.11
N PRO A 273 -19.63 -7.16 -10.24
CA PRO A 273 -19.43 -6.22 -9.13
C PRO A 273 -20.47 -6.44 -8.03
N SER A 274 -20.01 -6.74 -6.81
CA SER A 274 -20.88 -6.93 -5.64
C SER A 274 -21.15 -5.61 -4.93
N LYS A 275 -22.41 -5.39 -4.53
CA LYS A 275 -22.83 -4.22 -3.70
C LYS A 275 -22.53 -4.38 -2.21
N THR A 276 -22.11 -5.58 -1.79
CA THR A 276 -21.68 -5.91 -0.43
C THR A 276 -20.28 -6.49 -0.51
N ASN A 277 -19.41 -6.14 0.45
CA ASN A 277 -18.08 -6.74 0.53
C ASN A 277 -18.24 -8.28 0.66
N PRO A 278 -17.72 -9.08 -0.28
CA PRO A 278 -17.72 -10.53 -0.14
C PRO A 278 -16.83 -10.93 1.04
N PRO A 279 -17.06 -12.09 1.69
CA PRO A 279 -16.11 -12.61 2.66
C PRO A 279 -14.74 -12.80 1.98
N PRO A 280 -13.61 -12.62 2.67
CA PRO A 280 -12.27 -12.73 2.07
C PRO A 280 -12.01 -14.06 1.34
N THR A 281 -12.73 -15.11 1.69
CA THR A 281 -12.70 -16.42 1.02
C THR A 281 -13.30 -16.44 -0.38
N ARG A 282 -14.14 -15.46 -0.73
CA ARG A 282 -14.84 -15.31 -2.02
C ARG A 282 -14.48 -14.02 -2.77
N SER A 283 -13.70 -13.10 -2.18
CA SER A 283 -13.23 -11.95 -2.94
C SER A 283 -12.23 -12.36 -4.03
N MET A 284 -12.18 -11.55 -5.10
CA MET A 284 -11.18 -11.65 -6.16
C MET A 284 -9.83 -11.02 -5.75
N ASP A 285 -9.78 -10.30 -4.63
CA ASP A 285 -8.61 -9.57 -4.13
C ASP A 285 -7.46 -10.52 -3.72
N ILE A 286 -6.55 -10.82 -4.64
CA ILE A 286 -5.29 -11.50 -4.33
C ILE A 286 -4.17 -10.45 -4.23
N PRO A 287 -3.49 -10.28 -3.07
CA PRO A 287 -2.41 -9.32 -2.94
C PRO A 287 -1.26 -9.60 -3.91
N ASN A 288 -0.81 -8.55 -4.61
CA ASN A 288 0.16 -8.58 -5.75
C ASN A 288 -0.40 -9.15 -7.06
N LEU A 289 -1.72 -9.24 -7.23
CA LEU A 289 -2.38 -9.52 -8.50
C LEU A 289 -3.14 -8.27 -8.96
N GLU A 290 -3.05 -7.95 -10.25
CA GLU A 290 -3.83 -6.89 -10.88
C GLU A 290 -5.33 -7.26 -10.94
N PRO A 291 -6.25 -6.27 -10.94
CA PRO A 291 -7.68 -6.56 -11.02
C PRO A 291 -8.04 -7.25 -12.36
N PRO A 292 -9.15 -8.03 -12.41
CA PRO A 292 -9.46 -8.90 -13.55
C PRO A 292 -9.48 -8.18 -14.91
N TRP A 293 -10.06 -6.98 -14.93
CA TRP A 293 -10.17 -6.13 -16.13
C TRP A 293 -8.79 -5.67 -16.67
N ALA A 294 -7.81 -5.46 -15.79
CA ALA A 294 -6.47 -5.00 -16.17
C ALA A 294 -5.61 -6.13 -16.75
N ILE A 295 -5.75 -7.36 -16.21
CA ILE A 295 -5.15 -8.56 -16.80
C ILE A 295 -5.75 -8.79 -18.19
N TYR A 296 -7.06 -8.68 -18.35
CA TYR A 296 -7.75 -8.85 -19.63
C TYR A 296 -7.36 -7.78 -20.67
N SER A 297 -7.28 -6.50 -20.31
CA SER A 297 -6.87 -5.44 -21.24
C SER A 297 -5.38 -5.53 -21.63
N TRP A 298 -4.51 -5.96 -20.72
CA TRP A 298 -3.11 -6.29 -21.04
C TRP A 298 -3.00 -7.46 -22.02
N LEU A 299 -3.70 -8.57 -21.76
CA LEU A 299 -3.74 -9.72 -22.67
C LEU A 299 -4.27 -9.34 -24.06
N LYS A 300 -5.33 -8.52 -24.13
CA LYS A 300 -5.88 -8.04 -25.41
C LYS A 300 -4.87 -7.24 -26.22
N ARG A 301 -4.11 -6.35 -25.59
CA ARG A 301 -3.06 -5.57 -26.27
C ARG A 301 -1.91 -6.45 -26.75
N CYS A 302 -1.44 -7.38 -25.91
CA CYS A 302 -0.34 -8.28 -26.26
C CYS A 302 -0.73 -9.38 -27.27
N ALA A 303 -2.02 -9.69 -27.43
CA ALA A 303 -2.51 -10.66 -28.41
C ALA A 303 -2.64 -10.12 -29.84
N LYS A 304 -2.54 -8.79 -30.05
CA LYS A 304 -2.61 -8.21 -31.39
C LYS A 304 -1.39 -8.66 -32.21
N PRO A 305 -1.55 -9.09 -33.47
CA PRO A 305 -0.41 -9.40 -34.32
C PRO A 305 0.43 -8.14 -34.55
N GLU A 306 1.76 -8.25 -34.39
CA GLU A 306 2.74 -7.20 -34.70
C GLU A 306 2.72 -6.92 -36.22
N THR A 307 1.76 -6.10 -36.67
CA THR A 307 1.46 -5.89 -38.10
C THR A 307 2.34 -4.78 -38.69
N SER A 308 3.63 -4.82 -38.35
CA SER A 308 4.70 -4.16 -39.08
C SER A 308 6.04 -4.81 -38.76
N GLU A 309 6.86 -5.00 -39.78
CA GLU A 309 8.24 -5.46 -39.65
C GLU A 309 9.05 -4.58 -38.68
N PRO A 310 10.15 -5.11 -38.09
CA PRO A 310 11.05 -4.34 -37.23
C PRO A 310 11.93 -3.37 -38.06
N THR A 311 11.30 -2.35 -38.66
CA THR A 311 12.00 -1.20 -39.24
C THR A 311 12.79 -0.52 -38.12
N SER A 312 14.11 -0.45 -38.27
CA SER A 312 15.02 -0.15 -37.16
C SER A 312 15.19 1.35 -36.86
N GLU A 313 14.09 2.09 -36.72
CA GLU A 313 14.08 3.49 -36.29
C GLU A 313 12.99 3.74 -35.22
N PRO A 314 13.27 4.45 -34.11
CA PRO A 314 12.36 4.62 -32.99
C PRO A 314 11.38 5.79 -33.20
N GLU A 315 10.64 5.79 -34.31
CA GLU A 315 9.58 6.78 -34.55
C GLU A 315 8.29 6.40 -33.81
N LEU A 316 7.64 7.41 -33.20
CA LEU A 316 6.32 7.25 -32.61
C LEU A 316 5.28 7.07 -33.73
N LYS A 317 4.93 5.82 -34.04
CA LYS A 317 3.65 5.55 -34.71
C LYS A 317 2.53 6.02 -33.79
N PRO A 318 1.57 6.84 -34.26
CA PRO A 318 0.38 7.13 -33.48
C PRO A 318 -0.40 5.83 -33.26
N GLU A 319 -0.92 5.65 -32.05
CA GLU A 319 -1.90 4.61 -31.74
C GLU A 319 -3.13 4.83 -32.65
N THR A 320 -3.54 3.82 -33.41
CA THR A 320 -4.69 3.94 -34.31
C THR A 320 -5.96 4.21 -33.53
N ASP A 321 -6.90 5.01 -34.08
CA ASP A 321 -8.10 5.45 -33.36
C ASP A 321 -8.89 4.28 -32.72
N THR A 322 -8.99 3.14 -33.41
CA THR A 322 -9.61 1.89 -32.92
C THR A 322 -8.95 1.25 -31.70
N ASP A 323 -7.67 1.53 -31.45
CA ASP A 323 -6.93 1.05 -30.28
C ASP A 323 -7.21 1.93 -29.07
N MET A 324 -7.20 3.25 -29.27
CA MET A 324 -7.64 4.25 -28.29
C MET A 324 -9.09 4.03 -27.87
N ASP A 325 -10.01 3.80 -28.83
CA ASP A 325 -11.42 3.52 -28.55
C ASP A 325 -11.60 2.23 -27.71
N MET A 326 -10.89 1.14 -28.04
CA MET A 326 -10.98 -0.11 -27.29
C MET A 326 -10.45 0.01 -25.86
N ASP A 327 -9.30 0.66 -25.66
CA ASP A 327 -8.76 0.87 -24.32
C ASP A 327 -9.62 1.85 -23.51
N MET A 328 -10.27 2.83 -24.16
CA MET A 328 -11.23 3.74 -23.53
C MET A 328 -12.53 3.05 -23.11
N ASP A 329 -13.10 2.14 -23.92
CA ASP A 329 -14.28 1.37 -23.53
C ASP A 329 -13.96 0.34 -22.44
N MET A 330 -12.76 -0.26 -22.46
CA MET A 330 -12.27 -1.11 -21.36
C MET A 330 -12.09 -0.30 -20.06
N LEU A 331 -11.47 0.88 -20.13
CA LEU A 331 -11.29 1.79 -18.99
C LEU A 331 -12.63 2.26 -18.42
N LYS A 332 -13.57 2.64 -19.29
CA LYS A 332 -14.95 3.04 -18.94
C LYS A 332 -15.71 1.91 -18.26
N THR A 333 -15.58 0.68 -18.75
CA THR A 333 -16.15 -0.53 -18.11
C THR A 333 -15.58 -0.71 -16.70
N ALA A 334 -14.26 -0.66 -16.55
CA ALA A 334 -13.58 -0.78 -15.25
C ALA A 334 -13.98 0.33 -14.26
N ALA A 335 -14.06 1.57 -14.72
CA ALA A 335 -14.40 2.73 -13.91
C ALA A 335 -15.89 2.79 -13.51
N LEU A 336 -16.82 2.46 -14.41
CA LEU A 336 -18.25 2.69 -14.20
C LEU A 336 -19.01 1.44 -13.72
N GLU A 337 -18.65 0.26 -14.21
CA GLU A 337 -19.31 -1.00 -13.84
C GLU A 337 -18.62 -1.66 -12.64
N TYR A 338 -17.30 -1.87 -12.74
CA TYR A 338 -16.51 -2.48 -11.67
C TYR A 338 -16.18 -1.51 -10.53
N GLN A 339 -16.30 -0.20 -10.76
CA GLN A 339 -16.02 0.88 -9.80
C GLN A 339 -14.60 0.81 -9.20
N ASP A 340 -13.65 0.34 -10.02
CA ASP A 340 -12.24 0.25 -9.66
C ASP A 340 -11.67 1.66 -9.36
N PRO A 341 -11.09 1.91 -8.17
CA PRO A 341 -10.65 3.26 -7.79
C PRO A 341 -9.52 3.85 -8.65
N GLU A 342 -8.69 3.02 -9.29
CA GLU A 342 -7.60 3.46 -10.15
C GLU A 342 -8.09 3.72 -11.58
N ALA A 343 -8.98 2.85 -12.09
CA ALA A 343 -9.71 3.11 -13.33
C ALA A 343 -10.57 4.38 -13.23
N LEU A 344 -11.27 4.58 -12.10
CA LEU A 344 -12.06 5.80 -11.82
C LEU A 344 -11.22 7.08 -11.88
N VAL A 345 -10.00 7.08 -11.34
CA VAL A 345 -9.08 8.24 -11.41
C VAL A 345 -8.58 8.48 -12.83
N THR A 346 -8.25 7.41 -13.56
CA THR A 346 -7.75 7.49 -14.94
C THR A 346 -8.85 7.98 -15.89
N TYR A 347 -10.05 7.41 -15.78
CA TYR A 347 -11.24 7.84 -16.52
C TYR A 347 -11.65 9.27 -16.16
N ALA A 348 -11.61 9.66 -14.87
CA ALA A 348 -11.85 11.04 -14.46
C ALA A 348 -10.84 12.01 -15.11
N THR A 349 -9.56 11.63 -15.17
CA THR A 349 -8.51 12.46 -15.81
C THR A 349 -8.82 12.69 -17.31
N HIS A 350 -9.33 11.67 -18.02
CA HIS A 350 -9.84 11.86 -19.38
C HIS A 350 -11.08 12.77 -19.41
N MET A 351 -12.02 12.63 -18.46
CA MET A 351 -13.20 13.51 -18.38
C MET A 351 -12.81 14.98 -18.16
N MET A 352 -11.78 15.26 -17.35
CA MET A 352 -11.20 16.60 -17.20
C MET A 352 -10.60 17.11 -18.52
N ALA A 353 -9.85 16.29 -19.26
CA ALA A 353 -9.30 16.66 -20.56
C ALA A 353 -10.42 16.99 -21.59
N THR A 354 -11.55 16.30 -21.54
CA THR A 354 -12.76 16.62 -22.34
C THR A 354 -13.65 17.71 -21.73
N ASN A 355 -13.20 18.40 -20.67
CA ASN A 355 -13.93 19.43 -19.93
C ASN A 355 -15.30 19.00 -19.35
N ASP A 356 -15.49 17.70 -19.12
CA ASP A 356 -16.64 17.15 -18.39
C ASP A 356 -16.33 17.12 -16.88
N LEU A 357 -16.36 18.33 -16.30
CA LEU A 357 -16.08 18.55 -14.88
C LEU A 357 -17.07 17.81 -13.96
N ALA A 358 -18.29 17.52 -14.44
CA ALA A 358 -19.30 16.81 -13.68
C ALA A 358 -18.95 15.32 -13.54
N LYS A 359 -18.57 14.64 -14.64
CA LYS A 359 -18.10 13.25 -14.58
C LYS A 359 -16.74 13.13 -13.89
N TYR A 360 -15.84 14.11 -14.06
CA TYR A 360 -14.59 14.17 -13.27
C TYR A 360 -14.89 14.14 -11.77
N GLU A 361 -15.74 15.05 -11.31
CA GLU A 361 -16.06 15.21 -9.89
C GLU A 361 -16.79 13.97 -9.34
N GLU A 362 -17.71 13.38 -10.11
CA GLU A 362 -18.40 12.14 -9.73
C GLU A 362 -17.43 10.96 -9.60
N CYS A 363 -16.56 10.74 -10.58
CA CYS A 363 -15.63 9.61 -10.61
C CYS A 363 -14.53 9.75 -9.54
N MET A 364 -13.97 10.95 -9.37
CA MET A 364 -13.06 11.25 -8.27
C MET A 364 -13.73 11.06 -6.91
N SER A 365 -14.99 11.49 -6.75
CA SER A 365 -15.73 11.28 -5.49
C SER A 365 -15.89 9.80 -5.16
N LYS A 366 -16.26 8.96 -6.13
CA LYS A 366 -16.36 7.50 -5.94
C LYS A 366 -15.03 6.89 -5.47
N ALA A 367 -13.94 7.14 -6.21
CA ALA A 367 -12.61 6.63 -5.86
C ALA A 367 -12.11 7.17 -4.49
N ALA A 368 -12.40 8.43 -4.17
CA ALA A 368 -12.06 9.03 -2.88
C ALA A 368 -12.88 8.42 -1.73
N THR A 369 -14.17 8.11 -1.93
CA THR A 369 -14.98 7.38 -0.93
C THR A 369 -14.56 5.93 -0.73
N ALA A 370 -13.91 5.31 -1.72
CA ALA A 370 -13.23 4.02 -1.57
C ALA A 370 -11.89 4.11 -0.81
N GLY A 371 -11.50 5.30 -0.34
CA GLY A 371 -10.26 5.53 0.42
C GLY A 371 -8.99 5.67 -0.45
N TYR A 372 -9.13 5.84 -1.77
CA TYR A 372 -7.97 5.97 -2.66
C TYR A 372 -7.32 7.35 -2.49
N ALA A 373 -6.14 7.38 -1.85
CA ALA A 373 -5.44 8.60 -1.49
C ALA A 373 -5.15 9.56 -2.67
N PRO A 374 -4.80 9.08 -3.89
CA PRO A 374 -4.64 9.94 -5.05
C PRO A 374 -5.92 10.66 -5.46
N ALA A 375 -7.08 9.98 -5.43
CA ALA A 375 -8.38 10.57 -5.71
C ALA A 375 -8.75 11.64 -4.67
N CYS A 376 -8.58 11.33 -3.38
CA CYS A 376 -8.81 12.29 -2.29
C CYS A 376 -8.02 13.58 -2.50
N ARG A 377 -6.75 13.47 -2.91
CA ARG A 377 -5.90 14.65 -3.19
C ARG A 377 -6.31 15.38 -4.47
N LYS A 378 -6.57 14.68 -5.57
CA LYS A 378 -6.99 15.31 -6.84
C LYS A 378 -8.33 16.05 -6.69
N LEU A 379 -9.27 15.47 -5.94
CA LEU A 379 -10.54 16.09 -5.56
C LEU A 379 -10.34 17.32 -4.65
N ALA A 380 -9.41 17.26 -3.69
CA ALA A 380 -9.03 18.42 -2.88
C ALA A 380 -8.40 19.54 -3.72
N ASN A 381 -7.52 19.20 -4.67
CA ASN A 381 -6.93 20.13 -5.63
C ASN A 381 -8.00 20.79 -6.50
N PHE A 382 -8.95 20.01 -7.03
CA PHE A 382 -10.10 20.52 -7.77
C PHE A 382 -10.89 21.54 -6.94
N TYR A 383 -11.35 21.19 -5.74
CA TYR A 383 -12.11 22.12 -4.89
C TYR A 383 -11.31 23.35 -4.45
N TYR A 384 -10.00 23.24 -4.21
CA TYR A 384 -9.15 24.39 -3.94
C TYR A 384 -9.09 25.35 -5.14
N LEU A 385 -8.89 24.82 -6.35
CA LEU A 385 -8.83 25.60 -7.58
C LEU A 385 -10.21 26.18 -7.97
N THR A 386 -11.30 25.47 -7.68
CA THR A 386 -12.67 26.01 -7.73
C THR A 386 -12.82 27.17 -6.75
N SER A 387 -12.34 27.06 -5.51
CA SER A 387 -12.38 28.16 -4.52
C SER A 387 -11.58 29.41 -4.95
N GLN A 388 -10.56 29.23 -5.80
CA GLN A 388 -9.81 30.31 -6.46
C GLN A 388 -10.47 30.85 -7.75
N GLY A 389 -11.63 30.32 -8.15
CA GLY A 389 -12.33 30.73 -9.39
C GLY A 389 -11.73 30.17 -10.69
N ARG A 390 -10.80 29.20 -10.64
CA ARG A 390 -10.21 28.60 -11.85
C ARG A 390 -11.13 27.63 -12.57
N PHE A 391 -12.02 26.97 -11.82
CA PHE A 391 -13.08 26.12 -12.35
C PHE A 391 -14.45 26.74 -12.06
N PRO A 392 -15.45 26.57 -12.95
CA PRO A 392 -16.82 26.96 -12.67
C PRO A 392 -17.40 26.14 -11.50
N ARG A 393 -18.42 26.69 -10.84
CA ARG A 393 -19.07 26.03 -9.70
C ARG A 393 -20.09 24.99 -10.19
N ARG A 394 -20.39 23.99 -9.37
CA ARG A 394 -21.37 22.94 -9.70
C ARG A 394 -22.72 23.57 -10.08
N GLY A 395 -23.10 23.44 -11.36
CA GLY A 395 -24.33 24.00 -11.92
C GLY A 395 -24.23 25.41 -12.53
N THR A 396 -23.06 26.05 -12.55
CA THR A 396 -22.85 27.34 -13.25
C THR A 396 -21.96 27.15 -14.49
N LYS A 397 -22.17 27.97 -15.54
CA LYS A 397 -21.33 27.99 -16.76
C LYS A 397 -20.35 29.18 -16.78
N SER A 398 -20.20 29.87 -15.65
CA SER A 398 -19.36 31.06 -15.50
C SER A 398 -18.57 30.99 -14.20
N THR A 399 -17.38 31.58 -14.22
CA THR A 399 -16.50 31.78 -13.06
C THR A 399 -16.66 33.17 -12.41
N ASP A 400 -17.52 34.04 -12.94
CA ASP A 400 -17.82 35.36 -12.38
C ASP A 400 -18.30 35.26 -10.91
N PRO A 401 -17.58 35.83 -9.92
CA PRO A 401 -17.93 35.69 -8.52
C PRO A 401 -19.04 36.64 -8.05
N ALA A 402 -19.33 37.72 -8.78
CA ALA A 402 -20.20 38.79 -8.29
C ALA A 402 -21.70 38.45 -8.45
N GLY A 403 -22.13 38.08 -9.66
CA GLY A 403 -23.53 37.76 -9.96
C GLY A 403 -24.05 36.42 -9.38
N ASP A 404 -23.22 35.76 -8.59
CA ASP A 404 -23.28 34.32 -8.34
C ASP A 404 -23.35 33.97 -6.83
N PHE A 405 -22.98 34.91 -5.96
CA PHE A 405 -23.24 34.86 -4.51
C PHE A 405 -24.75 34.90 -4.23
N GLU A 406 -25.49 35.82 -4.86
CA GLU A 406 -26.95 35.92 -4.73
C GLU A 406 -27.67 34.66 -5.24
N ARG A 407 -27.14 33.98 -6.27
CA ARG A 407 -27.68 32.69 -6.75
C ARG A 407 -27.50 31.58 -5.73
N ALA A 408 -26.34 31.49 -5.09
CA ALA A 408 -26.07 30.50 -4.04
C ALA A 408 -26.95 30.74 -2.80
N LYS A 409 -27.09 32.00 -2.40
CA LYS A 409 -27.98 32.44 -1.31
C LYS A 409 -29.44 32.07 -1.60
N ALA A 410 -29.98 32.42 -2.77
CA ALA A 410 -31.34 32.05 -3.18
C ALA A 410 -31.57 30.53 -3.31
N ALA A 411 -30.52 29.75 -3.61
CA ALA A 411 -30.58 28.28 -3.58
C ALA A 411 -30.63 27.74 -2.14
N ASN A 412 -29.85 28.31 -1.22
CA ASN A 412 -29.81 27.90 0.19
C ASN A 412 -31.12 28.29 0.92
N GLU A 413 -31.67 29.47 0.63
CA GLU A 413 -32.99 29.92 1.10
C GLU A 413 -34.12 28.99 0.64
N ARG A 414 -34.02 28.40 -0.57
CA ARG A 414 -34.95 27.35 -1.04
C ARG A 414 -34.73 26.00 -0.35
N ALA A 415 -33.48 25.64 -0.04
CA ALA A 415 -33.17 24.40 0.69
C ALA A 415 -33.63 24.45 2.16
N ALA A 416 -33.72 25.64 2.75
CA ALA A 416 -34.20 25.88 4.11
C ALA A 416 -35.74 25.79 4.28
N ALA A 417 -36.50 25.46 3.23
CA ALA A 417 -37.95 25.38 3.28
C ALA A 417 -38.46 24.27 4.24
N PRO A 418 -39.51 24.53 5.04
CA PRO A 418 -40.00 23.59 6.05
C PRO A 418 -40.61 22.34 5.41
N GLY A 419 -39.88 21.23 5.47
CA GLY A 419 -40.27 19.94 4.90
C GLY A 419 -39.14 19.14 4.26
N ALA A 420 -37.98 19.76 4.01
CA ALA A 420 -36.81 19.06 3.46
C ALA A 420 -36.26 18.01 4.45
N SER A 421 -36.15 16.74 4.00
CA SER A 421 -35.51 15.68 4.78
C SER A 421 -34.04 16.01 5.05
N LYS A 422 -33.60 15.91 6.32
CA LYS A 422 -32.25 16.31 6.76
C LYS A 422 -31.12 15.64 5.97
N LEU A 423 -31.30 14.39 5.55
CA LEU A 423 -30.32 13.66 4.75
C LEU A 423 -30.30 14.13 3.29
N LYS A 424 -31.45 14.52 2.75
CA LYS A 424 -31.56 15.16 1.43
C LYS A 424 -31.01 16.59 1.45
N ALA A 425 -31.15 17.31 2.58
CA ALA A 425 -30.56 18.62 2.80
C ALA A 425 -29.02 18.57 2.92
N PHE A 426 -28.47 17.57 3.63
CA PHE A 426 -27.03 17.33 3.71
C PHE A 426 -26.45 17.00 2.32
N LEU A 427 -27.11 16.13 1.56
CA LEU A 427 -26.71 15.81 0.18
C LEU A 427 -26.92 17.00 -0.77
N SER A 428 -27.97 17.82 -0.65
CA SER A 428 -28.08 19.04 -1.46
C SER A 428 -27.08 20.13 -1.05
N GLY A 429 -26.51 20.06 0.16
CA GLY A 429 -25.38 20.88 0.58
C GLY A 429 -24.11 20.47 -0.17
N LEU A 430 -23.65 19.22 0.00
CA LEU A 430 -22.45 18.71 -0.68
C LEU A 430 -22.57 18.69 -2.22
N PHE A 431 -23.79 18.65 -2.77
CA PHE A 431 -24.04 18.51 -4.21
C PHE A 431 -24.80 19.70 -4.84
N GLY A 432 -24.80 20.87 -4.18
CA GLY A 432 -25.42 22.10 -4.67
C GLY A 432 -24.44 23.18 -5.15
N PRO A 433 -24.93 24.30 -5.70
CA PRO A 433 -24.11 25.45 -6.12
C PRO A 433 -23.63 26.29 -4.91
N GLN A 434 -22.68 25.75 -4.14
CA GLN A 434 -22.11 26.41 -2.96
C GLN A 434 -21.31 27.69 -3.29
N PRO A 435 -21.24 28.71 -2.40
CA PRO A 435 -20.37 29.87 -2.56
C PRO A 435 -18.88 29.48 -2.51
N TYR A 436 -18.03 30.28 -3.16
CA TYR A 436 -16.59 29.99 -3.34
C TYR A 436 -15.81 29.64 -2.06
N HIS A 437 -16.19 30.20 -0.91
CA HIS A 437 -15.53 29.94 0.37
C HIS A 437 -15.86 28.55 0.97
N GLU A 438 -17.00 27.95 0.65
CA GLU A 438 -17.36 26.60 1.12
C GLU A 438 -16.53 25.52 0.42
N TYR A 439 -16.19 25.71 -0.87
CA TYR A 439 -15.24 24.84 -1.59
C TYR A 439 -13.83 24.80 -0.97
N ARG A 440 -13.37 25.91 -0.35
CA ARG A 440 -12.11 25.92 0.42
C ARG A 440 -12.22 25.02 1.67
N GLY A 441 -13.40 24.96 2.29
CA GLY A 441 -13.68 24.04 3.39
C GLY A 441 -13.60 22.57 2.94
N LEU A 442 -14.30 22.23 1.86
CA LEU A 442 -14.24 20.89 1.25
C LEU A 442 -12.80 20.48 0.90
N ALA A 443 -12.02 21.38 0.29
CA ALA A 443 -10.62 21.11 -0.03
C ALA A 443 -9.80 20.70 1.22
N ILE A 444 -9.94 21.41 2.34
CA ILE A 444 -9.26 21.09 3.60
C ILE A 444 -9.66 19.69 4.10
N GLU A 445 -10.96 19.33 4.05
CA GLU A 445 -11.44 18.03 4.51
C GLU A 445 -10.92 16.87 3.63
N TRP A 446 -10.88 17.05 2.32
CA TRP A 446 -10.30 16.05 1.40
C TRP A 446 -8.77 15.96 1.48
N TYR A 447 -8.05 17.07 1.75
CA TYR A 447 -6.62 17.02 2.07
C TYR A 447 -6.34 16.32 3.40
N GLU A 448 -7.17 16.55 4.44
CA GLU A 448 -7.10 15.80 5.70
C GLU A 448 -7.28 14.30 5.47
N LEU A 449 -8.25 13.90 4.66
CA LEU A 449 -8.50 12.49 4.35
C LEU A 449 -7.33 11.88 3.56
N ALA A 450 -6.86 12.55 2.52
CA ALA A 450 -5.69 12.12 1.75
C ALA A 450 -4.41 12.00 2.60
N PHE A 451 -4.21 12.87 3.61
CA PHE A 451 -3.13 12.74 4.59
C PHE A 451 -3.30 11.51 5.48
N ARG A 452 -4.53 11.21 5.96
CA ARG A 452 -4.83 9.99 6.74
C ARG A 452 -4.56 8.71 5.95
N HIS A 453 -4.80 8.72 4.63
CA HIS A 453 -4.43 7.64 3.71
C HIS A 453 -2.96 7.71 3.24
N GLY A 454 -2.11 8.51 3.89
CA GLY A 454 -0.65 8.49 3.72
C GLY A 454 -0.11 9.25 2.51
N CYS A 455 -0.83 10.26 1.99
CA CYS A 455 -0.34 11.06 0.86
C CYS A 455 0.51 12.27 1.31
N PRO A 456 1.84 12.30 1.09
CA PRO A 456 2.69 13.40 1.55
C PRO A 456 2.49 14.70 0.73
N ARG A 457 2.02 14.62 -0.52
CA ARG A 457 1.62 15.80 -1.30
C ARG A 457 0.42 16.51 -0.66
N ALA A 458 -0.60 15.76 -0.24
CA ALA A 458 -1.76 16.32 0.44
C ALA A 458 -1.40 16.92 1.81
N ALA A 459 -0.52 16.26 2.56
CA ALA A 459 -0.02 16.78 3.83
C ALA A 459 0.72 18.14 3.68
N LEU A 460 1.48 18.34 2.60
CA LEU A 460 2.11 19.63 2.28
C LEU A 460 1.08 20.72 1.94
N ALA A 461 0.06 20.41 1.13
CA ALA A 461 -1.02 21.36 0.84
C ALA A 461 -1.80 21.74 2.11
N LEU A 462 -2.17 20.76 2.94
CA LEU A 462 -2.86 20.97 4.22
C LEU A 462 -2.05 21.88 5.15
N ALA A 463 -0.75 21.65 5.28
CA ALA A 463 0.15 22.47 6.09
C ALA A 463 0.13 23.96 5.67
N ILE A 464 0.05 24.25 4.37
CA ILE A 464 -0.01 25.61 3.83
C ILE A 464 -1.37 26.26 4.12
N LEU A 465 -2.47 25.52 3.90
CA LEU A 465 -3.83 26.00 4.23
C LEU A 465 -3.99 26.28 5.73
N MET A 466 -3.33 25.49 6.59
CA MET A 466 -3.27 25.74 8.03
C MET A 466 -2.55 27.06 8.37
N ARG A 467 -1.49 27.44 7.62
CA ARG A 467 -0.82 28.73 7.81
C ARG A 467 -1.68 29.92 7.42
N GLU A 468 -2.39 29.82 6.30
CA GLU A 468 -3.36 30.84 5.86
C GLU A 468 -4.50 30.99 6.89
N ASN A 469 -4.89 29.90 7.54
CA ASN A 469 -5.90 29.90 8.62
C ASN A 469 -5.34 30.37 9.99
N GLY A 470 -4.06 30.71 10.08
CA GLY A 470 -3.42 31.24 11.30
C GLY A 470 -2.97 30.21 12.35
N GLU A 471 -2.83 28.93 11.98
CA GLU A 471 -2.28 27.91 12.90
C GLU A 471 -0.78 28.13 13.19
N ALA A 472 -0.38 27.86 14.43
CA ALA A 472 0.99 28.02 14.90
C ALA A 472 1.94 26.96 14.29
N MET A 473 3.23 27.30 14.20
CA MET A 473 4.26 26.40 13.68
C MET A 473 4.30 25.06 14.44
N GLU A 474 4.06 25.08 15.74
CA GLU A 474 3.99 23.90 16.60
C GLU A 474 2.90 22.89 16.18
N THR A 475 1.76 23.36 15.64
CA THR A 475 0.70 22.48 15.13
C THR A 475 1.13 21.77 13.83
N VAL A 476 1.99 22.41 13.01
CA VAL A 476 2.30 21.99 11.63
C VAL A 476 3.66 21.31 11.48
N GLU A 477 4.65 21.60 12.33
CA GLU A 477 5.96 20.93 12.33
C GLU A 477 5.88 19.39 12.30
N PRO A 478 4.96 18.70 13.03
CA PRO A 478 4.80 17.24 12.91
C PRO A 478 4.39 16.77 11.49
N VAL A 479 3.63 17.60 10.76
CA VAL A 479 3.22 17.33 9.37
C VAL A 479 4.41 17.51 8.43
N PHE A 480 5.24 18.55 8.62
CA PHE A 480 6.46 18.71 7.84
C PHE A 480 7.49 17.60 8.09
N GLN A 481 7.65 17.14 9.33
CA GLN A 481 8.51 15.99 9.64
C GLN A 481 8.02 14.72 8.95
N TYR A 482 6.70 14.47 8.93
CA TYR A 482 6.12 13.37 8.16
C TYR A 482 6.44 13.48 6.65
N VAL A 483 6.21 14.64 6.03
CA VAL A 483 6.49 14.82 4.59
C VAL A 483 7.99 14.65 4.27
N LEU A 484 8.90 15.14 5.13
CA LEU A 484 10.34 14.94 5.00
C LEU A 484 10.76 13.47 5.10
N MET A 485 10.11 12.68 5.97
CA MET A 485 10.35 11.24 6.09
C MET A 485 9.74 10.43 4.93
N SER A 486 8.62 10.89 4.34
CA SER A 486 7.90 10.18 3.29
C SER A 486 8.27 10.60 1.86
N SER A 487 8.89 11.76 1.63
CA SER A 487 9.35 12.17 0.29
C SER A 487 10.53 13.17 0.34
N ALA A 488 11.70 12.70 -0.07
CA ALA A 488 12.89 13.55 -0.22
C ALA A 488 12.69 14.68 -1.26
N GLN A 489 11.89 14.45 -2.31
CA GLN A 489 11.60 15.44 -3.35
C GLN A 489 10.83 16.65 -2.79
N LEU A 490 9.86 16.42 -1.90
CA LEU A 490 9.06 17.49 -1.29
C LEU A 490 9.84 18.30 -0.24
N GLY A 491 10.98 17.80 0.25
CA GLY A 491 11.83 18.50 1.22
C GLY A 491 12.38 19.83 0.73
N GLY A 492 12.59 19.98 -0.59
CA GLY A 492 12.97 21.26 -1.20
C GLY A 492 11.88 22.34 -1.05
N LEU A 493 10.62 21.97 -1.25
CA LEU A 493 9.47 22.87 -1.15
C LEU A 493 9.20 23.32 0.29
N ILE A 494 9.47 22.48 1.29
CA ILE A 494 9.24 22.79 2.72
C ILE A 494 10.16 23.92 3.23
N ARG A 495 11.39 24.02 2.72
CA ARG A 495 12.41 24.96 3.22
C ARG A 495 11.97 26.43 3.22
N PRO A 496 11.44 27.03 2.13
CA PRO A 496 10.97 28.42 2.15
C PRO A 496 9.81 28.66 3.13
N PHE A 497 8.88 27.70 3.29
CA PHE A 497 7.77 27.84 4.24
C PHE A 497 8.27 27.88 5.69
N ARG A 498 9.21 27.01 6.08
CA ARG A 498 9.77 27.01 7.45
C ARG A 498 10.58 28.27 7.79
N VAL A 499 11.26 28.86 6.80
CA VAL A 499 12.07 30.09 7.00
C VAL A 499 11.20 31.35 7.11
N ASN A 500 10.06 31.39 6.41
CA ASN A 500 9.18 32.57 6.38
C ASN A 500 7.89 32.39 7.20
N TRP A 501 7.76 31.34 8.01
CA TRP A 501 6.50 30.99 8.67
C TRP A 501 5.94 32.12 9.53
N GLU A 502 6.77 32.77 10.33
CA GLU A 502 6.37 33.82 11.28
C GLU A 502 6.29 35.22 10.64
N ARG A 503 6.54 35.34 9.33
CA ARG A 503 6.42 36.62 8.62
C ARG A 503 4.96 36.95 8.33
N GLU A 504 4.57 38.20 8.57
CA GLU A 504 3.22 38.72 8.31
C GLU A 504 3.04 39.13 6.84
N ASP A 505 4.13 39.54 6.17
CA ASP A 505 4.19 39.88 4.74
C ASP A 505 4.21 38.65 3.81
N TYR A 506 4.44 37.46 4.36
CA TYR A 506 4.54 36.22 3.59
C TYR A 506 3.18 35.53 3.44
N VAL A 507 2.64 35.53 2.21
CA VAL A 507 1.41 34.82 1.83
C VAL A 507 1.77 33.51 1.11
N PRO A 508 1.75 32.35 1.79
CA PRO A 508 2.13 31.08 1.18
C PRO A 508 0.99 30.50 0.34
N MET A 509 1.17 30.47 -0.99
CA MET A 509 0.30 29.69 -1.87
C MET A 509 0.74 28.22 -1.94
N VAL A 510 -0.21 27.31 -2.19
CA VAL A 510 0.10 25.89 -2.44
C VAL A 510 0.87 25.77 -3.78
N PRO A 511 2.03 25.09 -3.83
CA PRO A 511 2.84 24.99 -5.05
C PRO A 511 2.12 24.24 -6.19
N GLY A 512 2.36 24.65 -7.44
CA GLY A 512 1.75 24.04 -8.63
C GLY A 512 2.08 22.55 -8.79
N GLU A 513 3.26 22.16 -8.32
CA GLU A 513 3.80 20.79 -8.28
C GLU A 513 3.00 19.85 -7.34
N VAL A 514 2.12 20.42 -6.51
CA VAL A 514 1.21 19.71 -5.59
C VAL A 514 -0.23 19.69 -6.13
N LEU A 515 -0.56 20.63 -7.03
CA LEU A 515 -1.90 20.96 -7.51
C LEU A 515 -2.31 20.28 -8.83
N ASP A 516 -1.71 19.14 -9.20
CA ASP A 516 -2.20 18.35 -10.34
C ASP A 516 -3.63 17.82 -10.08
N VAL A 517 -4.51 18.00 -11.08
CA VAL A 517 -5.95 17.70 -10.99
C VAL A 517 -6.27 16.39 -11.70
#